data_AF-A0A0F8UYE0-F1
#
_entry.id   AF-A0A0F8UYE0-F1
#
_cell.length_a   1.000
_cell.length_b   1.000
_cell.length_c   1.000
_cell.angle_alpha   90.00
_cell.angle_beta   90.00
_cell.angle_gamma   90.00
#
_symmetry.space_group_name_H-M   'P 1'
#
loop_
_entity.id
_entity.type
_entity.pdbx_description
1 polymer ?
#
loop_
_entity_poly.entity_id
_entity_poly.type
_entity_poly.pdbx_seq_one_letter_code
_entity_poly.pdbx_strand_id
1 'polypeptide(L)'
;MRPEIEQELAHTLLVELLAYQFASPVRWIETQDVILAEKRTERIVEIGPADTLGGMAKRTLASKYEAYDAATSVQRQILCYNKDAKEIYYDVDPVEEEPELPPSLLPLLHRLPLLLLPPLPLPLPLRPLVLDLPLLLTTLKSQLWIF
;
A
#
# COMPACT_ATOMS: atom_id res chain seq x y z
N MET A 1 5.19 -3.96 -38.80
CA MET A 1 6.38 -3.49 -39.54
C MET A 1 7.15 -4.75 -39.95
N ARG A 2 8.36 -4.67 -40.52
CA ARG A 2 9.24 -5.85 -40.57
C ARG A 2 9.89 -6.04 -39.20
N PRO A 3 10.03 -7.26 -38.66
CA PRO A 3 10.51 -7.48 -37.30
C PRO A 3 11.94 -6.94 -37.08
N GLU A 4 12.79 -6.98 -38.11
CA GLU A 4 14.15 -6.44 -38.05
C GLU A 4 14.12 -4.91 -37.87
N ILE A 5 13.21 -4.23 -38.56
CA ILE A 5 13.03 -2.78 -38.42
C ILE A 5 12.51 -2.43 -37.02
N GLU A 6 11.55 -3.20 -36.49
CA GLU A 6 11.03 -2.96 -35.14
C GLU A 6 12.13 -3.07 -34.09
N GLN A 7 13.04 -4.04 -34.25
CA GLN A 7 14.18 -4.22 -33.37
C GLN A 7 15.18 -3.06 -33.47
N GLU A 8 15.53 -2.62 -34.68
CA GLU A 8 16.44 -1.49 -34.88
C GLU A 8 15.88 -0.19 -34.29
N LEU A 9 14.57 0.05 -34.46
CA LEU A 9 13.89 1.21 -33.89
C LEU A 9 13.79 1.12 -32.36
N ALA A 10 13.41 -0.03 -31.81
CA ALA A 10 13.33 -0.24 -30.37
C ALA A 10 14.70 -0.09 -29.69
N HIS A 11 15.76 -0.60 -30.33
CA HIS A 11 17.13 -0.44 -29.86
C HIS A 11 17.51 1.04 -29.78
N THR A 12 17.32 1.77 -30.88
CA THR A 12 17.66 3.21 -30.92
C THR A 12 16.85 3.98 -29.88
N LEU A 13 15.54 3.73 -29.79
CA LEU A 13 14.67 4.37 -28.82
C LEU A 13 15.10 4.09 -27.37
N LEU A 14 15.43 2.84 -27.04
CA LEU A 14 15.86 2.46 -25.69
C LEU A 14 17.18 3.14 -25.31
N VAL A 15 18.16 3.17 -26.23
CA VAL A 15 19.45 3.84 -26.01
C VAL A 15 19.24 5.32 -25.73
N GLU A 16 18.45 6.02 -26.54
CA GLU A 16 18.17 7.44 -26.35
C GLU A 16 17.42 7.70 -25.03
N LEU A 17 16.42 6.88 -24.69
CA LEU A 17 15.69 7.01 -23.41
C LEU A 17 16.64 6.91 -22.21
N LEU A 18 17.57 5.96 -22.21
CA LEU A 18 18.56 5.81 -21.14
C LEU A 18 19.60 6.95 -21.15
N ALA A 19 20.00 7.43 -22.33
CA ALA A 19 20.95 8.55 -22.43
C ALA A 19 20.35 9.84 -21.85
N TYR A 20 19.13 10.19 -22.24
CA TYR A 20 18.45 11.39 -21.76
C TYR A 20 17.96 11.29 -20.31
N GLN A 21 17.84 10.07 -19.75
CA GLN A 21 17.47 9.86 -18.35
C GLN A 21 18.43 10.55 -17.37
N PHE A 22 19.72 10.68 -17.71
CA PHE A 22 20.72 11.32 -16.85
C PHE A 22 20.44 12.80 -16.57
N ALA A 23 19.81 13.50 -17.51
CA ALA A 23 19.58 14.94 -17.45
C ALA A 23 18.09 15.30 -17.36
N SER A 24 17.21 14.31 -17.27
CA SER A 24 15.77 14.50 -17.22
C SER A 24 15.22 14.16 -15.83
N PRO A 25 14.21 14.88 -15.32
CA PRO A 25 13.59 14.55 -14.04
C PRO A 25 12.85 13.21 -14.09
N VAL A 26 12.85 12.49 -12.97
CA VAL A 26 12.16 11.20 -12.83
C VAL A 26 10.66 11.42 -12.57
N ARG A 27 9.83 11.13 -13.57
CA ARG A 27 8.37 11.29 -13.53
C ARG A 27 7.67 10.09 -12.87
N TRP A 28 7.99 9.87 -11.59
CA TRP A 28 7.53 8.67 -10.87
C TRP A 28 6.04 8.70 -10.52
N ILE A 29 5.45 9.89 -10.33
CA ILE A 29 4.02 10.03 -10.02
C ILE A 29 3.18 9.54 -11.19
N GLU A 30 3.49 10.00 -12.41
CA GLU A 30 2.77 9.61 -13.61
C GLU A 30 3.00 8.13 -13.95
N THR A 31 4.20 7.62 -13.66
CA THR A 31 4.50 6.20 -13.82
C THR A 31 3.61 5.35 -12.89
N GLN A 32 3.43 5.78 -11.64
CA GLN A 32 2.49 5.10 -10.73
C GLN A 32 1.04 5.21 -11.20
N ASP A 33 0.62 6.36 -11.73
CA ASP A 33 -0.75 6.54 -12.24
C ASP A 33 -1.05 5.57 -13.39
N VAL A 34 -0.09 5.30 -14.30
CA VAL A 34 -0.25 4.29 -15.35
C VAL A 34 -0.42 2.88 -14.76
N ILE A 35 0.38 2.52 -13.76
CA ILE A 35 0.32 1.20 -13.10
C ILE A 35 -1.02 1.03 -12.35
N LEU A 36 -1.41 2.04 -11.57
CA LEU A 36 -2.53 1.98 -10.63
C LEU A 36 -3.90 2.21 -11.29
N ALA A 37 -3.97 3.08 -12.30
CA ALA A 37 -5.22 3.51 -12.92
C ALA A 37 -5.43 2.89 -14.31
N GLU A 38 -4.43 2.96 -15.19
CA GLU A 38 -4.59 2.49 -16.57
C GLU A 38 -4.51 0.96 -16.65
N LYS A 39 -3.49 0.38 -16.02
CA LYS A 39 -3.30 -1.08 -15.99
C LYS A 39 -4.03 -1.78 -14.85
N ARG A 40 -4.54 -1.01 -13.86
CA ARG A 40 -5.31 -1.49 -12.70
C ARG A 40 -4.64 -2.68 -12.01
N THR A 41 -3.33 -2.61 -11.81
CA THR A 41 -2.56 -3.73 -11.27
C THR A 41 -2.98 -4.05 -9.83
N GLU A 42 -3.37 -5.30 -9.59
CA GLU A 42 -3.72 -5.81 -8.27
C GLU A 42 -2.48 -6.18 -7.44
N ARG A 43 -1.38 -6.60 -8.08
CA ARG A 43 -0.17 -7.05 -7.40
C ARG A 43 1.05 -6.25 -7.86
N ILE A 44 1.62 -5.47 -6.95
CA ILE A 44 2.81 -4.65 -7.19
C ILE A 44 3.95 -5.23 -6.36
N VAL A 45 5.02 -5.62 -7.04
CA VAL A 45 6.21 -6.22 -6.40
C VAL A 45 7.39 -5.27 -6.55
N GLU A 46 7.92 -4.78 -5.44
CA GLU A 46 9.17 -4.02 -5.39
C GLU A 46 10.37 -4.98 -5.33
N ILE A 47 11.32 -4.76 -6.23
CA ILE A 47 12.59 -5.46 -6.25
C ILE A 47 13.67 -4.48 -5.78
N GLY A 48 14.16 -4.71 -4.56
CA GLY A 48 15.18 -3.87 -3.95
C GLY A 48 15.50 -4.34 -2.53
N PRO A 49 16.58 -3.79 -1.93
CA PRO A 49 16.97 -4.13 -0.56
C PRO A 49 16.04 -3.54 0.51
N ALA A 50 15.26 -2.50 0.18
CA ALA A 50 14.38 -1.79 1.09
C ALA A 50 12.98 -1.60 0.46
N ASP A 51 11.98 -1.23 1.26
CA ASP A 51 10.58 -1.05 0.85
C ASP A 51 10.22 0.39 0.45
N THR A 52 11.12 1.04 -0.27
CA THR A 52 11.02 2.48 -0.57
C THR A 52 9.90 2.80 -1.56
N LEU A 53 9.84 2.07 -2.68
CA LEU A 53 8.82 2.24 -3.71
C LEU A 53 7.47 1.72 -3.22
N GLY A 54 7.44 0.63 -2.44
CA GLY A 54 6.24 0.12 -1.80
C GLY A 54 5.63 1.14 -0.83
N GLY A 55 6.45 1.80 -0.02
CA GLY A 55 6.00 2.89 0.86
C GLY A 55 5.50 4.12 0.10
N MET A 56 6.07 4.43 -1.07
CA MET A 56 5.56 5.49 -1.95
C MET A 56 4.20 5.09 -2.57
N ALA A 57 4.09 3.88 -3.12
CA ALA A 57 2.85 3.39 -3.72
C ALA A 57 1.69 3.36 -2.72
N LYS A 58 1.92 2.91 -1.48
CA LYS A 58 0.92 2.94 -0.39
C LYS A 58 0.42 4.36 -0.10
N ARG A 59 1.31 5.35 -0.09
CA ARG A 59 0.94 6.77 0.10
C ARG A 59 0.11 7.31 -1.07
N THR A 60 0.49 6.97 -2.30
CA THR A 60 -0.26 7.38 -3.49
C THR A 60 -1.68 6.79 -3.48
N LEU A 61 -1.81 5.50 -3.12
CA LEU A 61 -3.10 4.84 -2.98
C LEU A 61 -4.00 5.55 -1.97
N ALA A 62 -3.49 5.79 -0.76
CA ALA A 62 -4.23 6.48 0.29
C ALA A 62 -4.62 7.92 -0.11
N SER A 63 -3.79 8.61 -0.90
CA SER A 63 -4.06 9.99 -1.28
C SER A 63 -5.06 10.19 -2.43
N LYS A 64 -5.07 9.27 -3.40
CA LYS A 64 -5.79 9.48 -4.68
C LYS A 64 -6.75 8.36 -5.05
N TYR A 65 -6.44 7.12 -4.67
CA TYR A 65 -7.10 5.94 -5.24
C TYR A 65 -8.04 5.22 -4.26
N GLU A 66 -8.10 5.60 -2.99
CA GLU A 66 -8.96 4.95 -1.99
C GLU A 66 -10.44 4.84 -2.43
N ALA A 67 -11.03 5.94 -2.91
CA ALA A 67 -12.41 5.94 -3.41
C ALA A 67 -12.57 5.17 -4.73
N TYR A 68 -11.57 5.24 -5.62
CA TYR A 68 -11.55 4.52 -6.89
C TYR A 68 -11.51 3.00 -6.65
N ASP A 69 -10.70 2.57 -5.70
CA ASP A 69 -10.47 1.17 -5.35
C ASP A 69 -11.71 0.58 -4.69
N ALA A 70 -12.34 1.34 -3.79
CA ALA A 70 -13.61 0.96 -3.17
C ALA A 70 -14.74 0.84 -4.20
N ALA A 71 -14.85 1.80 -5.13
CA ALA A 71 -15.89 1.78 -6.17
C ALA A 71 -15.68 0.65 -7.19
N THR A 72 -14.43 0.34 -7.50
CA THR A 72 -14.08 -0.63 -8.54
C THR A 72 -13.83 -2.04 -7.95
N SER A 73 -13.91 -2.19 -6.63
CA SER A 73 -13.65 -3.43 -5.90
C SER A 73 -12.29 -4.06 -6.22
N VAL A 74 -11.27 -3.23 -6.45
CA VAL A 74 -9.91 -3.71 -6.78
C VAL A 74 -9.13 -3.93 -5.49
N GLN A 75 -8.72 -5.17 -5.25
CA GLN A 75 -7.87 -5.52 -4.12
C GLN A 75 -6.40 -5.36 -4.53
N ARG A 76 -5.65 -4.51 -3.81
CA ARG A 76 -4.23 -4.26 -4.10
C ARG A 76 -3.33 -4.86 -3.04
N GLN A 77 -2.34 -5.62 -3.50
CA GLN A 77 -1.24 -6.15 -2.72
C GLN A 77 0.07 -5.47 -3.16
N ILE A 78 0.75 -4.84 -2.19
CA ILE A 78 2.06 -4.22 -2.40
C ILE A 78 3.08 -5.03 -1.60
N LEU A 79 3.93 -5.75 -2.32
CA LEU A 79 4.91 -6.68 -1.79
C LEU A 79 6.33 -6.15 -2.00
N CYS A 80 7.19 -6.29 -1.01
CA CYS A 80 8.62 -5.98 -1.11
C CYS A 80 9.43 -7.27 -1.06
N TYR A 81 10.40 -7.43 -1.98
CA TYR A 81 11.27 -8.62 -2.03
C TYR A 81 11.90 -8.97 -0.68
N ASN A 82 12.36 -7.98 0.08
CA ASN A 82 13.07 -8.20 1.35
C ASN A 82 12.12 -8.58 2.52
N LYS A 83 10.83 -8.24 2.44
CA LYS A 83 9.86 -8.45 3.54
C LYS A 83 8.91 -9.62 3.25
N ASP A 84 8.42 -9.70 2.03
CA ASP A 84 7.29 -10.54 1.65
C ASP A 84 7.72 -11.70 0.73
N ALA A 85 8.93 -12.22 0.92
CA ALA A 85 9.52 -13.26 0.07
C ALA A 85 8.62 -14.50 -0.03
N LYS A 86 8.04 -14.96 1.09
CA LYS A 86 7.15 -16.14 1.09
C LYS A 86 5.93 -15.96 0.18
N GLU A 87 5.29 -14.79 0.24
CA GLU A 87 4.14 -14.44 -0.61
C GLU A 87 4.55 -14.25 -2.08
N ILE A 88 5.79 -13.80 -2.33
CA ILE A 88 6.34 -13.68 -3.68
C ILE A 88 6.61 -15.05 -4.30
N TYR A 89 7.20 -15.98 -3.53
CA TYR A 89 7.55 -17.33 -3.96
C TYR A 89 6.39 -18.33 -3.87
N TYR A 90 5.23 -17.92 -3.36
CA TYR A 90 4.07 -18.80 -3.10
C TYR A 90 4.41 -19.98 -2.20
N ASP A 91 5.36 -19.77 -1.27
CA ASP A 91 5.77 -20.75 -0.27
C ASP A 91 4.86 -20.59 0.96
N VAL A 92 3.61 -21.04 0.79
CA VAL A 92 2.60 -21.01 1.85
C VAL A 92 2.51 -22.41 2.45
N ASP A 93 2.70 -22.50 3.76
CA ASP A 93 2.49 -23.75 4.49
C ASP A 93 1.03 -24.20 4.27
N PRO A 94 0.79 -25.50 3.98
CA PRO A 94 -0.56 -26.00 3.76
C PRO A 94 -1.43 -25.67 4.97
N VAL A 95 -2.52 -24.94 4.72
CA VAL A 95 -3.51 -24.60 5.74
C VAL A 95 -4.07 -25.92 6.27
N GLU A 96 -3.75 -26.26 7.52
CA GLU A 96 -4.46 -27.30 8.24
C GLU A 96 -5.93 -26.86 8.34
N GLU A 97 -6.82 -27.53 7.62
CA GLU A 97 -8.27 -27.38 7.81
C GLU A 97 -8.57 -27.75 9.26
N GLU A 98 -8.77 -26.73 10.11
CA GLU A 98 -9.21 -26.90 11.48
C GLU A 98 -10.54 -27.68 11.43
N PRO A 99 -10.62 -28.89 12.00
CA PRO A 99 -11.79 -29.73 11.86
C PRO A 99 -12.99 -28.98 12.44
N GLU A 100 -14.02 -28.78 11.61
CA GLU A 100 -15.27 -28.14 12.03
C GLU A 100 -15.76 -28.79 13.32
N LEU A 101 -15.66 -28.03 14.43
CA LEU A 101 -16.17 -28.48 15.71
C LEU A 101 -17.66 -28.82 15.51
N PRO A 102 -18.10 -30.02 15.91
CA PRO A 102 -19.47 -30.46 15.65
C PRO A 102 -20.47 -29.46 16.26
N PRO A 103 -21.59 -29.17 15.55
CA PRO A 103 -22.56 -28.13 15.91
C PRO A 103 -23.25 -28.33 17.29
N SER A 104 -22.92 -29.41 18.00
CA SER A 104 -23.48 -29.77 19.31
C SER A 104 -22.98 -28.92 20.49
N LEU A 105 -21.93 -28.10 20.33
CA LEU A 105 -21.42 -27.27 21.45
C LEU A 105 -21.95 -25.83 21.48
N LEU A 106 -22.60 -25.36 20.39
CA LEU A 106 -23.21 -24.04 20.29
C LEU A 106 -24.35 -23.76 21.30
N PRO A 107 -25.19 -24.73 21.70
CA PRO A 107 -26.32 -24.43 22.60
C PRO A 107 -25.92 -24.11 24.05
N LEU A 108 -24.71 -24.47 24.49
CA LEU A 108 -24.33 -24.36 25.91
C LEU A 108 -23.81 -22.96 26.29
N LEU A 109 -23.21 -22.22 25.34
CA LEU A 109 -22.69 -20.87 25.55
C LEU A 109 -23.81 -19.83 25.77
N HIS A 110 -25.00 -20.08 25.21
CA HIS A 110 -26.18 -19.21 25.35
C HIS A 110 -26.85 -19.26 26.74
N ARG A 111 -26.43 -20.19 27.61
CA ARG A 111 -27.11 -20.46 28.89
C ARG A 111 -26.41 -19.90 30.12
N LEU A 112 -25.30 -19.19 29.97
CA LEU A 112 -24.66 -18.50 31.09
C LEU A 112 -25.38 -17.17 31.36
N PRO A 113 -25.92 -16.94 32.58
CA PRO A 113 -26.48 -15.64 32.91
C PRO A 113 -25.35 -14.60 32.91
N LEU A 114 -25.55 -13.52 32.14
CA LEU A 114 -24.72 -12.32 32.19
C LEU A 114 -24.78 -11.76 33.61
N LEU A 115 -23.76 -12.06 34.43
CA LEU A 115 -23.53 -11.42 35.71
C LEU A 115 -23.42 -9.92 35.48
N LEU A 116 -24.33 -9.15 36.12
CA LEU A 116 -24.34 -7.70 36.13
C LEU A 116 -22.98 -7.18 36.62
N LEU A 117 -22.14 -6.68 35.70
CA LEU A 117 -20.94 -5.92 36.06
C LEU A 117 -21.39 -4.53 36.58
N PRO A 118 -20.91 -4.08 37.76
CA PRO A 118 -21.22 -2.75 38.26
C PRO A 118 -20.62 -1.66 37.34
N PRO A 119 -21.25 -0.49 37.23
CA PRO A 119 -20.80 0.56 36.31
C PRO A 119 -19.46 1.15 36.77
N LEU A 120 -18.49 1.17 35.86
CA LEU A 120 -17.19 1.83 36.05
C LEU A 120 -17.41 3.36 36.17
N PRO A 121 -16.72 4.08 37.09
CA PRO A 121 -16.85 5.53 37.19
C PRO A 121 -16.23 6.23 35.96
N LEU A 122 -16.99 7.18 35.39
CA LEU A 122 -16.59 8.03 34.28
C LEU A 122 -15.34 8.88 34.64
N PRO A 123 -14.31 8.96 33.78
CA PRO A 123 -13.21 9.90 33.96
C PRO A 123 -13.66 11.34 33.67
N LEU A 124 -13.29 12.25 34.57
CA LEU A 124 -13.56 13.69 34.53
C LEU A 124 -12.96 14.36 33.27
N PRO A 125 -13.55 15.48 32.77
CA PRO A 125 -13.04 16.19 31.60
C PRO A 125 -11.72 16.91 31.91
N LEU A 126 -10.64 16.50 31.25
CA LEU A 126 -9.38 17.24 31.25
C LEU A 126 -9.49 18.44 30.29
N ARG A 127 -9.17 19.61 30.85
CA ARG A 127 -9.20 20.94 30.24
C ARG A 127 -8.25 21.03 29.02
N PRO A 128 -8.60 21.79 27.95
CA PRO A 128 -7.77 21.88 26.76
C PRO A 128 -6.49 22.69 27.03
N LEU A 129 -5.33 22.09 26.75
CA LEU A 129 -4.06 22.80 26.66
C LEU A 129 -3.91 23.36 25.23
N VAL A 130 -4.05 24.68 25.17
CA VAL A 130 -3.43 25.69 24.29
C VAL A 130 -2.62 25.16 23.09
N LEU A 131 -2.97 25.66 21.90
CA LEU A 131 -2.18 25.62 20.67
C LEU A 131 -0.74 26.15 20.92
N ASP A 132 0.25 25.27 20.85
CA ASP A 132 1.63 25.68 20.62
C ASP A 132 1.88 25.85 19.12
N LEU A 133 2.24 27.08 18.75
CA LEU A 133 2.45 27.59 17.39
C LEU A 133 3.92 27.49 16.89
N PRO A 134 4.64 26.34 16.93
CA PRO A 134 5.91 26.24 16.17
C PRO A 134 5.91 25.20 15.03
N LEU A 135 4.84 24.41 14.82
CA LEU A 135 4.79 23.39 13.76
C LEU A 135 4.45 23.95 12.35
N LEU A 136 4.14 25.24 12.23
CA LEU A 136 3.90 25.89 10.94
C LEU A 136 5.21 26.26 10.22
N LEU A 137 6.35 26.24 10.93
CA LEU A 137 7.67 26.54 10.34
C LEU A 137 8.37 25.33 9.70
N THR A 138 7.97 24.10 10.04
CA THR A 138 8.57 22.90 9.42
C THR A 138 7.99 22.57 8.05
N THR A 139 6.75 23.01 7.77
CA THR A 139 6.06 22.78 6.50
C THR A 139 6.60 23.65 5.36
N LEU A 140 7.20 24.80 5.68
CA LEU A 140 7.80 25.72 4.69
C LEU A 140 9.22 25.33 4.24
N LYS A 141 9.93 24.48 4.99
CA LYS A 141 11.27 23.99 4.60
C LYS A 141 11.26 22.76 3.68
N SER A 142 10.15 22.01 3.64
CA SER A 142 10.00 20.82 2.78
C SER A 142 9.69 21.15 1.32
N GLN A 143 9.10 22.33 1.04
CA GLN A 143 8.78 22.75 -0.33
C GLN A 143 9.96 23.35 -1.11
N LEU A 144 11.14 23.50 -0.50
CA LEU A 144 12.31 24.11 -1.15
C LEU A 144 13.32 23.08 -1.70
N TRP A 145 13.05 21.78 -1.58
CA TRP A 145 13.91 20.68 -2.06
C TRP A 145 13.30 19.90 -3.24
N ILE A 146 12.42 20.56 -4.00
CA ILE A 146 11.94 20.07 -5.30
C ILE A 146 12.25 21.17 -6.32
N PHE A 147 13.52 21.26 -6.68
CA PHE A 147 14.01 21.73 -7.98
C PHE A 147 15.12 20.77 -8.41
#